data_AF-A0A368G3Z2-F1
#
_entry.id   AF-A0A368G3Z2-F1
#
_cell.length_a   1.000
_cell.length_b   1.000
_cell.length_c   1.000
_cell.angle_alpha   90.00
_cell.angle_beta   90.00
_cell.angle_gamma   90.00
#
_symmetry.space_group_name_H-M   'P 1'
#
loop_
_entity.id
_entity.type
_entity.pdbx_description
1 polymer ?
#
loop_
_entity_poly.entity_id
_entity_poly.type
_entity_poly.pdbx_seq_one_letter_code
_entity_poly.pdbx_strand_id
1 'polypeptide(L)'
;MKLTESRSSPGDDPLVVWFNGGPGCSSVAGLFEELGPFYVNFDGSSLYENVYAWNTKANVLYLESPIGVGFSYDTTHDYYTTANDDQTAAQNYAALKDFFNRFHEFIHIL
;
A
#
# COMPACT_ATOMS: atom_id res chain seq x y z
N MET A 1 -0.98 -5.29 2.61
CA MET A 1 -0.77 -3.86 2.94
C MET A 1 0.61 -3.66 3.54
N LYS A 2 1.29 -2.57 3.19
CA LYS A 2 2.54 -2.13 3.84
C LYS A 2 2.42 -0.64 4.14
N LEU A 3 2.85 -0.23 5.34
CA LEU A 3 2.86 1.17 5.78
C LEU A 3 4.30 1.61 5.96
N THR A 4 4.64 2.78 5.43
CA THR A 4 5.87 3.50 5.77
C THR A 4 5.47 4.79 6.45
N GLU A 5 5.76 4.90 7.74
CA GLU A 5 5.46 6.12 8.50
C GLU A 5 6.31 7.31 8.03
N SER A 6 5.80 8.52 8.27
CA SER A 6 6.51 9.74 7.93
C SER A 6 7.84 9.85 8.69
N ARG A 7 8.92 10.23 8.01
CA ARG A 7 10.22 10.58 8.63
C ARG A 7 10.20 11.97 9.28
N SER A 8 9.13 12.74 9.07
CA SER A 8 8.97 14.12 9.51
C SER A 8 8.22 14.20 10.86
N SER A 9 6.90 14.02 10.86
CA SER A 9 6.08 13.87 12.07
C SER A 9 4.97 12.86 11.82
N PRO A 10 5.16 11.55 12.10
CA PRO A 10 4.15 10.51 11.83
C PRO A 10 2.75 10.81 12.37
N GLY A 11 2.66 11.46 13.53
CA GLY A 11 1.38 11.76 14.18
C GLY A 11 0.63 12.96 13.59
N ASP A 12 1.33 13.86 12.89
CA ASP A 12 0.75 15.09 12.33
C ASP A 12 0.69 15.08 10.79
N ASP A 13 1.58 14.33 10.15
CA ASP A 13 1.68 14.25 8.70
C ASP A 13 0.56 13.37 8.10
N PRO A 14 0.10 13.70 6.88
CA PRO A 14 -1.06 13.03 6.29
C PRO A 14 -0.80 11.55 6.00
N LEU A 15 -1.89 10.77 5.99
CA LEU A 15 -1.91 9.44 5.40
C LEU A 15 -2.20 9.52 3.90
N VAL A 16 -1.33 8.94 3.10
CA VAL A 16 -1.49 8.77 1.64
C VAL A 16 -1.66 7.28 1.35
N VAL A 17 -2.75 6.93 0.67
CA VAL A 17 -2.97 5.57 0.18
C VAL A 17 -2.49 5.48 -1.27
N TRP A 18 -1.59 4.55 -1.55
CA TRP A 18 -1.00 4.34 -2.86
C TRP A 18 -1.47 3.02 -3.49
N PHE A 19 -1.84 3.10 -4.76
CA PHE A 19 -2.22 1.98 -5.61
C PHE A 19 -1.44 2.00 -6.92
N ASN A 20 -0.82 0.88 -7.28
CA ASN A 20 -0.42 0.61 -8.65
C ASN A 20 -1.61 0.05 -9.46
N GLY A 21 -1.54 0.18 -10.79
CA GLY A 21 -2.62 -0.18 -11.71
C GLY A 21 -2.45 -1.57 -12.35
N GLY A 22 -2.48 -1.60 -13.69
CA GLY A 22 -2.42 -2.82 -14.50
C GLY A 22 -3.64 -2.96 -15.40
N PRO A 23 -4.76 -3.55 -14.91
CA PRO A 23 -5.03 -4.04 -13.56
C PRO A 23 -4.22 -5.28 -13.17
N GLY A 24 -3.93 -5.45 -11.88
CA GLY A 24 -3.26 -6.64 -11.35
C GLY A 24 -1.79 -6.47 -10.96
N CYS A 25 -1.22 -5.28 -11.11
CA CYS A 25 0.15 -4.99 -10.68
C CYS A 25 0.21 -4.71 -9.18
N SER A 26 1.26 -5.19 -8.52
CA SER A 26 1.44 -5.00 -7.09
C SER A 26 1.87 -3.58 -6.74
N SER A 27 1.24 -3.00 -5.72
CA SER A 27 1.65 -1.71 -5.12
C SER A 27 2.96 -1.79 -4.33
N VAL A 28 3.49 -2.99 -4.12
CA VAL A 28 4.85 -3.19 -3.58
C VAL A 28 5.90 -2.75 -4.62
N ALA A 29 5.56 -2.71 -5.91
CA ALA A 29 6.39 -2.04 -6.91
C ALA A 29 6.55 -0.55 -6.57
N GLY A 30 5.46 0.16 -6.25
CA GLY A 30 5.54 1.55 -5.79
C GLY A 30 6.40 1.75 -4.55
N LEU A 31 6.42 0.76 -3.64
CA LEU A 31 7.26 0.77 -2.44
C LEU A 31 8.76 0.65 -2.76
N PHE A 32 9.15 -0.19 -3.73
CA PHE A 32 10.55 -0.54 -3.97
C PHE A 32 11.15 -0.02 -5.27
N GLU A 33 10.34 0.54 -6.16
CA GLU A 33 10.75 0.97 -7.50
C GLU A 33 10.32 2.41 -7.83
N GLU A 34 9.45 3.02 -7.03
CA GLU A 34 8.96 4.39 -7.29
C GLU A 34 9.23 5.34 -6.11
N LEU A 35 8.36 5.34 -5.10
CA LEU A 35 8.23 6.43 -4.12
C LEU A 35 8.49 6.03 -2.67
N GLY A 36 8.73 4.74 -2.42
CA GLY A 36 9.05 4.27 -1.09
C GLY A 36 10.46 4.62 -0.62
N PRO A 37 10.78 4.32 0.65
CA PRO A 37 11.99 4.76 1.33
C PRO A 37 13.28 4.14 0.77
N PHE A 38 13.17 3.03 0.05
CA PHE A 38 14.30 2.26 -0.43
C PHE A 38 14.03 1.70 -1.82
N TYR A 39 15.08 1.66 -2.63
CA TYR A 39 15.14 0.90 -3.87
C TYR A 39 15.90 -0.41 -3.66
N VAL A 40 15.59 -1.43 -4.46
CA VAL A 40 16.30 -2.71 -4.46
C VAL A 40 17.56 -2.60 -5.33
N ASN A 41 18.71 -3.04 -4.81
CA ASN A 41 19.95 -3.10 -5.59
C ASN A 41 19.91 -4.25 -6.62
N PHE A 42 20.82 -4.19 -7.60
CA PHE A 42 20.91 -5.23 -8.64
C PHE A 42 21.22 -6.64 -8.10
N ASP A 43 21.81 -6.73 -6.90
CA ASP A 43 22.05 -8.01 -6.22
C ASP A 43 20.77 -8.70 -5.73
N GLY A 44 19.62 -8.03 -5.81
CA GLY A 44 18.31 -8.52 -5.38
C GLY A 44 18.21 -8.82 -3.88
N SER A 45 19.18 -8.39 -3.07
CA SER A 45 19.31 -8.78 -1.66
C SER A 45 19.68 -7.61 -0.74
N SER A 46 20.16 -6.50 -1.27
CA SER A 46 20.41 -5.27 -0.53
C SER A 46 19.52 -4.12 -1.03
N LEU A 47 19.39 -3.10 -0.18
CA LEU A 47 18.57 -1.91 -0.42
C LEU A 47 19.46 -0.66 -0.39
N TYR A 48 19.07 0.36 -1.15
CA TYR A 48 19.65 1.71 -1.05
C TYR A 48 18.56 2.76 -0.84
N GLU A 49 18.91 3.84 -0.16
CA GLU A 49 17.95 4.87 0.23
C GLU A 49 17.42 5.66 -0.98
N ASN A 50 16.11 5.87 -1.01
CA ASN A 50 15.48 6.89 -1.84
C ASN A 50 15.37 8.20 -1.04
N VAL A 51 16.22 9.18 -1.37
CA VAL A 51 16.20 10.50 -0.71
C VAL A 51 14.99 11.35 -1.08
N TYR A 52 14.23 10.95 -2.11
CA TYR A 52 12.99 11.61 -2.55
C TYR A 52 11.74 10.82 -2.17
N ALA A 53 11.87 9.88 -1.23
CA ALA A 53 10.75 9.06 -0.78
C ALA A 53 9.59 9.92 -0.28
N TRP A 54 8.37 9.54 -0.62
CA TRP A 54 7.18 10.28 -0.20
C TRP A 54 6.97 10.22 1.31
N ASN A 55 7.49 9.17 1.95
CA ASN A 55 7.47 9.08 3.41
C ASN A 55 8.42 10.08 4.10
N THR A 56 9.08 10.99 3.38
CA THR A 56 9.73 12.16 3.99
C THR A 56 8.73 13.15 4.57
N LYS A 57 7.46 13.14 4.12
CA LYS A 57 6.42 14.11 4.50
C LYS A 57 5.01 13.51 4.68
N ALA A 58 4.87 12.19 4.63
CA ALA A 58 3.58 11.51 4.75
C ALA A 58 3.74 10.11 5.33
N ASN A 59 2.69 9.61 5.96
CA ASN A 59 2.52 8.18 6.16
C ASN A 59 2.00 7.58 4.85
N VAL A 60 2.70 6.62 4.26
CA VAL A 60 2.30 6.05 2.95
C VAL A 60 1.90 4.60 3.10
N LEU A 61 0.65 4.29 2.76
CA LEU A 61 0.06 2.96 2.78
C LEU A 61 -0.01 2.39 1.37
N TYR A 62 0.77 1.34 1.09
CA TYR A 62 0.78 0.61 -0.18
C TYR A 62 -0.20 -0.56 -0.10
N LEU A 63 -1.26 -0.50 -0.91
CA LEU A 63 -2.32 -1.51 -0.94
C LEU A 63 -2.27 -2.31 -2.24
N GLU A 64 -1.97 -3.59 -2.13
CA GLU A 64 -2.03 -4.55 -3.23
C GLU A 64 -3.49 -4.98 -3.47
N SER A 65 -4.00 -4.68 -4.65
CA SER A 65 -5.42 -4.85 -5.00
C SER A 65 -5.56 -5.08 -6.51
N PRO A 66 -6.54 -5.87 -6.97
CA PRO A 66 -7.54 -6.63 -6.18
C PRO A 66 -6.97 -7.87 -5.48
N ILE A 67 -7.84 -8.67 -4.87
CA ILE A 67 -7.50 -10.02 -4.38
C ILE A 67 -6.79 -10.81 -5.50
N GLY A 68 -5.70 -11.50 -5.15
CA GLY A 68 -4.84 -12.23 -6.08
C GLY A 68 -3.60 -11.44 -6.54
N VAL A 69 -3.54 -10.13 -6.25
CA VAL A 69 -2.37 -9.30 -6.57
C VAL A 69 -1.29 -9.43 -5.49
N GLY A 70 -0.10 -9.85 -5.91
CA GLY A 70 1.08 -9.94 -5.06
C GLY A 70 0.83 -10.80 -3.82
N PHE A 71 0.85 -10.19 -2.63
CA PHE A 71 0.59 -10.90 -1.37
C PHE A 71 -0.88 -10.88 -0.91
N SER A 72 -1.80 -10.28 -1.68
CA SER A 72 -3.24 -10.31 -1.38
C SER A 72 -3.86 -11.62 -1.89
N TYR A 73 -4.50 -12.39 -1.01
CA TYR A 73 -5.10 -13.69 -1.35
C TYR A 73 -6.43 -13.92 -0.61
N ASP A 74 -7.22 -14.85 -1.11
CA ASP A 74 -8.43 -15.37 -0.46
C ASP A 74 -8.18 -16.83 -0.05
N THR A 75 -8.63 -17.22 1.14
CA THR A 75 -8.53 -18.59 1.67
C THR A 75 -9.81 -19.42 1.48
N THR A 76 -10.88 -18.78 1.04
CA THR A 76 -12.23 -19.35 0.99
C THR A 76 -12.68 -19.72 -0.42
N HIS A 77 -12.10 -19.10 -1.44
CA HIS A 77 -12.41 -19.38 -2.84
C HIS A 77 -11.14 -19.79 -3.60
N ASP A 78 -11.21 -20.95 -4.27
CA ASP A 78 -10.09 -21.50 -5.07
C ASP A 78 -9.89 -20.78 -6.42
N TYR A 79 -10.77 -19.83 -6.77
CA TYR A 79 -10.70 -19.09 -8.01
C TYR A 79 -10.90 -17.60 -7.76
N TYR A 80 -9.91 -16.81 -8.19
CA TYR A 80 -10.06 -15.36 -8.34
C TYR A 80 -11.04 -15.11 -9.48
N THR A 81 -12.33 -15.08 -9.16
CA THR A 81 -13.38 -14.71 -10.13
C THR A 81 -13.10 -13.30 -10.66
N THR A 82 -13.43 -13.09 -11.93
CA THR A 82 -13.18 -11.87 -12.70
C THR A 82 -13.33 -10.60 -11.88
N ALA A 83 -12.22 -9.93 -11.55
CA ALA A 83 -12.25 -8.64 -10.90
C ALA A 83 -12.83 -7.60 -11.87
N ASN A 84 -13.75 -6.78 -11.36
CA ASN A 84 -14.23 -5.58 -12.03
C ASN A 84 -14.03 -4.36 -11.13
N ASP A 85 -14.29 -3.18 -11.68
CA ASP A 85 -14.05 -1.90 -10.99
C ASP A 85 -14.90 -1.78 -9.71
N ASP A 86 -16.19 -2.14 -9.78
CA ASP A 86 -17.10 -2.05 -8.63
C ASP A 86 -16.68 -2.98 -7.49
N GLN A 87 -16.31 -4.22 -7.81
CA GLN A 87 -15.82 -5.19 -6.83
C GLN A 87 -14.48 -4.75 -6.22
N THR A 88 -13.56 -4.27 -7.04
CA THR A 88 -12.24 -3.80 -6.60
C THR A 88 -12.39 -2.58 -5.68
N ALA A 89 -13.25 -1.63 -6.04
CA ALA A 89 -13.55 -0.47 -5.22
C ALA A 89 -14.19 -0.86 -3.87
N ALA A 90 -15.16 -1.78 -3.88
CA ALA A 90 -15.79 -2.27 -2.65
C ALA A 90 -14.79 -2.99 -1.73
N GLN A 91 -13.91 -3.82 -2.28
CA GLN A 91 -12.84 -4.49 -1.53
C GLN A 91 -11.84 -3.49 -0.96
N ASN A 92 -11.40 -2.51 -1.75
CA ASN A 92 -10.50 -1.44 -1.28
C ASN A 92 -11.11 -0.63 -0.14
N TYR A 93 -12.39 -0.27 -0.26
CA TYR A 93 -13.11 0.44 0.80
C TYR A 93 -13.22 -0.38 2.09
N ALA A 94 -13.54 -1.68 1.99
CA ALA A 94 -13.57 -2.57 3.16
C ALA A 94 -12.18 -2.68 3.80
N ALA A 95 -11.14 -2.84 2.99
CA ALA A 95 -9.75 -2.93 3.42
C ALA A 95 -9.30 -1.66 4.17
N LEU A 96 -9.66 -0.47 3.66
CA LEU A 96 -9.36 0.80 4.35
C LEU A 96 -10.14 0.96 5.66
N LYS A 97 -11.42 0.57 5.71
CA LYS A 97 -12.16 0.56 6.98
C LYS A 97 -11.49 -0.35 8.02
N ASP A 98 -11.06 -1.54 7.61
CA ASP A 98 -10.32 -2.46 8.48
C ASP A 98 -8.96 -1.94 8.91
N PHE A 99 -8.27 -1.19 8.03
CA PHE A 99 -7.03 -0.51 8.39
C PHE A 99 -7.29 0.53 9.48
N PHE A 100 -8.26 1.43 9.30
CA PHE A 100 -8.57 2.44 10.29
C PHE A 100 -9.03 1.83 11.61
N ASN A 101 -9.84 0.77 11.59
CA ASN A 101 -10.25 0.04 12.81
C ASN A 101 -9.08 -0.59 13.59
N ARG A 102 -7.90 -0.78 12.96
CA ARG A 102 -6.70 -1.29 13.64
C ARG A 102 -5.74 -0.18 14.05
N PHE A 103 -5.61 0.85 13.23
CA PHE A 103 -4.69 1.96 13.42
C PHE A 103 -5.48 3.24 13.69
N HIS A 104 -6.03 3.33 14.90
CA HIS A 104 -6.90 4.43 15.33
C HIS A 104 -6.19 5.79 15.33
N GLU A 105 -4.87 5.81 15.43
CA GLU A 105 -4.05 7.02 15.34
C GLU A 105 -4.25 7.79 14.03
N PHE A 106 -4.66 7.11 12.95
CA PHE A 106 -4.97 7.75 11.66
C PHE A 106 -6.45 8.15 11.51
N ILE A 107 -7.27 8.02 12.56
CA ILE A 107 -8.70 8.42 12.55
C ILE A 107 -8.90 9.88 12.97
N HIS A 108 -7.85 10.57 13.42
CA HIS A 108 -7.96 11.98 13.76
C HIS A 108 -8.03 12.83 12.49
N ILE A 109 -9.05 13.69 12.38
CA ILE A 109 -9.40 14.57 11.25
C ILE A 109 -10.54 14.01 10.37
N LEU A 110 -11.76 14.08 10.92
CA LEU A 110 -12.91 14.70 10.26
C LEU A 110 -13.54 15.71 11.22
#